data_AF-A0A7S9LAL2-F1
#
_entry.id   AF-A0A7S9LAL2-F1
#
_cell.length_a   1.000
_cell.length_b   1.000
_cell.length_c   1.000
_cell.angle_alpha   90.00
_cell.angle_beta   90.00
_cell.angle_gamma   90.00
#
_symmetry.space_group_name_H-M   'P 1'
#
loop_
_entity.id
_entity.type
_entity.pdbx_description
1 polymer ?
#
loop_
_entity_poly.entity_id
_entity_poly.type
_entity_poly.pdbx_seq_one_letter_code
_entity_poly.pdbx_strand_id
1 'polypeptide(L)'
;MAFCQNGISQLFGKSLCGAALMLFSVVASAANLYKEGSTPARMFEVVRPVVQDLVTPVFLFGNDPDELLALLDPAAVKNAGISQATLDYYKANVRPESFAYGVVGYAMGGYAVPGNETANKSCAVVMATHAQMHTTSTMFHEAVHCKNFTELRADRKAWDLAASMNRPALGMTNNQFMSLFHEVLAAYVQVAYWSNQEIKDGLGMVVNAAQPDKNTATSIGFRTARNALKVCRVKDGCSTYAPDVVQMLASNSYARGQMMLDLKELFDAARASGYVVENSD
;
A
#
# COMPACT_ATOMS: atom_id res chain seq x y z
N MET A 1 10.03 -58.78 37.29
CA MET A 1 10.84 -59.74 36.51
C MET A 1 10.76 -59.27 35.06
N ALA A 2 11.80 -58.89 34.31
CA ALA A 2 13.27 -59.01 34.40
C ALA A 2 13.88 -57.61 34.12
N PHE A 3 14.79 -57.08 34.94
CA PHE A 3 16.25 -57.28 34.99
C PHE A 3 17.03 -56.85 33.72
N CYS A 4 17.62 -55.66 33.81
CA CYS A 4 18.96 -55.36 33.30
C CYS A 4 19.66 -54.44 34.32
N GLN A 5 20.26 -55.07 35.33
CA GLN A 5 21.51 -54.66 36.01
C GLN A 5 22.66 -55.21 35.16
N ASN A 6 23.89 -54.70 35.05
CA ASN A 6 24.72 -53.74 35.77
C ASN A 6 25.87 -53.37 34.79
N GLY A 7 26.53 -52.23 34.98
CA GLY A 7 27.88 -52.07 34.43
C GLY A 7 28.34 -50.64 34.15
N ILE A 8 28.60 -49.87 35.23
CA ILE A 8 29.78 -48.99 35.41
C ILE A 8 30.20 -48.22 34.13
N SER A 9 29.86 -46.95 33.99
CA SER A 9 30.76 -45.84 34.37
C SER A 9 30.04 -44.50 34.29
N GLN A 10 30.42 -43.62 35.22
CA GLN A 10 29.84 -42.31 35.53
C GLN A 10 29.93 -41.29 34.37
N LEU A 11 29.10 -40.25 34.49
CA LEU A 11 29.15 -38.95 33.78
C LEU A 11 28.39 -38.81 32.45
N PHE A 12 27.10 -39.14 32.42
CA PHE A 12 26.17 -38.50 31.47
C PHE A 12 24.89 -38.07 32.19
N GLY A 13 25.05 -37.08 33.06
CA GLY A 13 23.95 -36.36 33.67
C GLY A 13 23.51 -35.20 32.78
N LYS A 14 22.25 -35.25 32.33
CA LYS A 14 21.41 -34.11 31.90
C LYS A 14 21.94 -33.28 30.72
N SER A 15 21.43 -33.54 29.52
CA SER A 15 21.18 -32.46 28.56
C SER A 15 20.10 -32.87 27.57
N LEU A 16 18.85 -32.67 27.98
CA LEU A 16 17.69 -32.63 27.11
C LEU A 16 17.07 -31.25 27.33
N CYS A 17 16.64 -30.63 26.22
CA CYS A 17 15.97 -29.33 26.12
C CYS A 17 16.88 -28.10 26.12
N GLY A 18 17.30 -27.69 24.93
CA GLY A 18 17.96 -26.40 24.72
C GLY A 18 18.01 -25.94 23.25
N ALA A 19 17.12 -26.42 22.38
CA ALA A 19 16.91 -25.79 21.08
C ALA A 19 15.77 -24.77 21.23
N ALA A 20 16.08 -23.64 21.87
CA ALA A 20 15.27 -22.45 21.69
C ALA A 20 15.45 -22.01 20.23
N LEU A 21 14.54 -22.41 19.36
CA LEU A 21 14.32 -21.69 18.11
C LEU A 21 14.06 -20.24 18.50
N MET A 22 15.07 -19.38 18.36
CA MET A 22 14.85 -17.96 18.19
C MET A 22 14.20 -17.76 16.82
N LEU A 23 12.91 -18.09 16.76
CA LEU A 23 11.98 -17.40 15.90
C LEU A 23 11.90 -15.97 16.43
N PHE A 24 12.92 -15.17 16.13
CA PHE A 24 12.68 -13.74 15.94
C PHE A 24 11.74 -13.68 14.74
N SER A 25 10.44 -13.74 15.01
CA SER A 25 9.48 -13.07 14.15
C SER A 25 9.97 -11.63 14.10
N VAL A 26 10.66 -11.27 13.02
CA VAL A 26 10.76 -9.88 12.59
C VAL A 26 9.31 -9.51 12.28
N VAL A 27 8.58 -9.14 13.32
CA VAL A 27 7.30 -8.45 13.16
C VAL A 27 7.72 -7.21 12.40
N ALA A 28 7.34 -7.13 11.13
CA ALA A 28 7.53 -5.90 10.39
C ALA A 28 6.91 -4.80 11.25
N SER A 29 7.68 -3.77 11.52
CA SER A 29 7.20 -2.49 12.02
C SER A 29 7.66 -1.50 10.95
N ALA A 30 6.81 -0.58 10.53
CA ALA A 30 7.23 0.41 9.54
C ALA A 30 8.37 1.22 10.16
N ALA A 31 9.53 1.20 9.50
CA ALA A 31 10.71 1.88 10.01
C ALA A 31 10.88 3.25 9.34
N ASN A 32 11.29 4.26 10.12
CA ASN A 32 11.89 5.44 9.52
C ASN A 32 13.29 5.06 9.02
N LEU A 33 13.50 5.08 7.71
CA LEU A 33 14.78 4.73 7.08
C LEU A 33 15.77 5.89 7.02
N TYR A 34 15.34 7.10 7.37
CA TYR A 34 16.05 8.33 7.06
C TYR A 34 16.62 8.98 8.31
N LYS A 35 17.74 9.68 8.12
CA LYS A 35 18.38 10.46 9.19
C LYS A 35 17.38 11.42 9.84
N GLU A 36 17.36 11.45 11.16
CA GLU A 36 16.49 12.34 11.93
C GLU A 36 16.69 13.81 11.51
N GLY A 37 15.61 14.58 11.46
CA GLY A 37 15.62 15.99 11.02
C GLY A 37 15.65 16.19 9.50
N SER A 38 15.85 15.13 8.71
CA SER A 38 15.76 15.22 7.25
C SER A 38 14.31 15.40 6.75
N THR A 39 14.16 15.87 5.51
CA THR A 39 12.84 15.94 4.85
C THR A 39 12.12 14.59 4.81
N PRO A 40 12.72 13.49 4.32
CA PRO A 40 12.03 12.20 4.28
C PRO A 40 11.74 11.61 5.68
N ALA A 41 12.51 11.95 6.72
CA ALA A 41 12.13 11.61 8.09
C ALA A 41 10.84 12.33 8.54
N ARG A 42 10.62 13.59 8.14
CA ARG A 42 9.36 14.30 8.38
C ARG A 42 8.21 13.75 7.54
N MET A 43 8.49 13.32 6.31
CA MET A 43 7.51 12.62 5.46
C MET A 43 7.04 11.32 6.12
N PHE A 44 7.95 10.57 6.75
CA PHE A 44 7.60 9.36 7.48
C PHE A 44 6.58 9.63 8.59
N GLU A 45 6.72 10.72 9.36
CA GLU A 45 5.77 11.08 10.42
C GLU A 45 4.34 11.34 9.89
N VAL A 46 4.20 11.85 8.67
CA VAL A 46 2.89 12.07 8.02
C VAL A 46 2.21 10.74 7.68
N VAL A 47 2.98 9.76 7.20
CA VAL A 47 2.42 8.49 6.72
C VAL A 47 2.37 7.40 7.78
N ARG A 48 3.14 7.51 8.87
CA ARG A 48 3.21 6.53 9.97
C ARG A 48 1.81 6.12 10.49
N PRO A 49 0.83 7.02 10.69
CA PRO A 49 -0.51 6.62 11.14
C PRO A 49 -1.24 5.66 10.19
N VAL A 50 -0.90 5.69 8.91
CA VAL A 50 -1.49 4.85 7.86
C VAL A 50 -0.77 3.52 7.75
N VAL A 51 0.54 3.56 7.52
CA VAL A 51 1.34 2.35 7.28
C VAL A 51 1.50 1.51 8.56
N GLN A 52 1.40 2.15 9.74
CA GLN A 52 1.48 1.52 11.06
C GLN A 52 2.69 0.60 11.15
N ASP A 53 2.50 -0.68 11.48
CA ASP A 53 3.56 -1.67 11.50
C ASP A 53 3.60 -2.53 10.22
N LEU A 54 2.75 -2.26 9.23
CA LEU A 54 2.51 -3.20 8.14
C LEU A 54 3.58 -3.14 7.04
N VAL A 55 4.05 -1.94 6.69
CA VAL A 55 4.93 -1.75 5.52
C VAL A 55 5.86 -0.57 5.71
N THR A 56 7.13 -0.74 5.38
CA THR A 56 8.13 0.33 5.48
C THR A 56 8.14 1.17 4.19
N PRO A 57 7.81 2.47 4.25
CA PRO A 57 7.80 3.33 3.07
C PRO A 57 9.22 3.73 2.64
N VAL A 58 9.46 3.76 1.33
CA VAL A 58 10.66 4.34 0.69
C VAL A 58 10.23 5.53 -0.16
N PHE A 59 10.60 6.73 0.22
CA PHE A 59 10.27 7.95 -0.52
C PHE A 59 11.23 8.18 -1.68
N LEU A 60 10.67 8.54 -2.83
CA LEU A 60 11.42 8.88 -4.05
C LEU A 60 10.83 10.14 -4.69
N PHE A 61 11.67 10.90 -5.38
CA PHE A 61 11.18 11.80 -6.43
C PHE A 61 11.15 11.11 -7.76
N GLY A 62 10.15 11.47 -8.53
CA GLY A 62 9.99 10.96 -9.87
C GLY A 62 11.05 11.44 -10.87
N ASN A 63 11.56 12.67 -10.71
CA ASN A 63 12.57 13.26 -11.59
C ASN A 63 14.01 13.08 -11.07
N ASP A 64 14.19 12.85 -9.76
CA ASP A 64 15.48 12.56 -9.14
C ASP A 64 15.32 11.57 -7.98
N PRO A 65 15.22 10.27 -8.26
CA PRO A 65 15.02 9.26 -7.22
C PRO A 65 16.23 9.13 -6.27
N ASP A 66 17.41 9.62 -6.65
CA ASP A 66 18.63 9.52 -5.85
C ASP A 66 18.66 10.52 -4.69
N GLU A 67 18.02 11.68 -4.84
CA GLU A 67 18.07 12.76 -3.85
C GLU A 67 17.61 12.30 -2.46
N LEU A 68 16.46 11.62 -2.37
CA LEU A 68 15.92 11.16 -1.09
C LEU A 68 16.67 9.92 -0.56
N LEU A 69 17.18 9.07 -1.45
CA LEU A 69 17.95 7.88 -1.06
C LEU A 69 19.32 8.24 -0.47
N ALA A 70 19.91 9.36 -0.87
CA ALA A 70 21.14 9.87 -0.25
C ALA A 70 20.99 10.23 1.25
N LEU A 71 19.74 10.38 1.73
CA LEU A 71 19.41 10.73 3.11
C LEU A 71 19.13 9.52 4.02
N LEU A 72 19.24 8.30 3.48
CA LEU A 72 19.07 7.07 4.25
C LEU A 72 20.09 6.98 5.39
N ASP A 73 19.64 6.45 6.52
CA ASP A 73 20.49 5.98 7.61
C ASP A 73 20.84 4.50 7.36
N PRO A 74 22.12 4.16 7.11
CA PRO A 74 22.54 2.78 6.86
C PRO A 74 22.15 1.80 7.98
N ALA A 75 22.12 2.25 9.24
CA ALA A 75 21.73 1.41 10.37
C ALA A 75 20.22 1.12 10.33
N ALA A 76 19.40 2.13 10.03
CA ALA A 76 17.96 1.99 9.91
C ALA A 76 17.57 1.06 8.74
N VAL A 77 18.20 1.23 7.57
CA VAL A 77 18.01 0.37 6.39
C VAL A 77 18.34 -1.08 6.71
N LYS A 78 19.49 -1.32 7.35
CA LYS A 78 19.90 -2.66 7.77
C LYS A 78 18.91 -3.28 8.77
N ASN A 79 18.45 -2.51 9.75
CA ASN A 79 17.50 -2.99 10.76
C ASN A 79 16.11 -3.28 10.16
N ALA A 80 15.68 -2.51 9.16
CA ALA A 80 14.46 -2.75 8.41
C ALA A 80 14.56 -3.98 7.47
N GLY A 81 15.77 -4.52 7.27
CA GLY A 81 16.00 -5.65 6.38
C GLY A 81 15.82 -5.31 4.90
N ILE A 82 16.00 -4.04 4.52
CA ILE A 82 15.89 -3.59 3.13
C ILE A 82 17.24 -3.76 2.45
N SER A 83 17.23 -4.41 1.29
CA SER A 83 18.43 -4.71 0.51
C SER A 83 18.73 -3.62 -0.52
N GLN A 84 19.97 -3.54 -1.00
CA GLN A 84 20.32 -2.66 -2.12
C GLN A 84 19.50 -3.01 -3.38
N ALA A 85 19.25 -4.30 -3.64
CA ALA A 85 18.42 -4.73 -4.76
C ALA A 85 16.99 -4.19 -4.70
N THR A 86 16.43 -4.04 -3.48
CA THR A 86 15.13 -3.41 -3.27
C THR A 86 15.16 -1.94 -3.66
N LEU A 87 16.19 -1.20 -3.25
CA LEU A 87 16.35 0.23 -3.56
C LEU A 87 16.59 0.43 -5.07
N ASP A 88 17.46 -0.38 -5.67
CA ASP A 88 17.76 -0.34 -7.11
C ASP A 88 16.50 -0.64 -7.94
N TYR A 89 15.69 -1.61 -7.51
CA TYR A 89 14.41 -1.91 -8.14
C TYR A 89 13.50 -0.69 -8.15
N TYR A 90 13.30 -0.04 -6.99
CA TYR A 90 12.42 1.13 -6.94
C TYR A 90 12.90 2.26 -7.81
N LYS A 91 14.22 2.56 -7.80
CA LYS A 91 14.80 3.57 -8.68
C LYS A 91 14.59 3.26 -10.16
N ALA A 92 14.86 2.03 -10.58
CA ALA A 92 14.79 1.61 -11.97
C ALA A 92 13.36 1.59 -12.52
N ASN A 93 12.36 1.48 -11.64
CA ASN A 93 10.95 1.42 -12.01
C ASN A 93 10.22 2.75 -11.79
N VAL A 94 10.94 3.85 -11.50
CA VAL A 94 10.32 5.18 -11.51
C VAL A 94 9.85 5.53 -12.92
N ARG A 95 8.62 6.06 -13.03
CA ARG A 95 7.93 6.38 -14.28
C ARG A 95 7.72 7.89 -14.42
N PRO A 96 8.78 8.66 -14.77
CA PRO A 96 8.67 10.11 -14.90
C PRO A 96 7.67 10.55 -15.97
N GLU A 97 7.42 9.71 -16.97
CA GLU A 97 6.43 9.93 -18.02
C GLU A 97 5.00 10.02 -17.50
N SER A 98 4.67 9.35 -16.39
CA SER A 98 3.33 9.40 -15.79
C SER A 98 2.93 10.81 -15.37
N PHE A 99 3.88 11.67 -15.02
CA PHE A 99 3.60 13.05 -14.59
C PHE A 99 3.12 13.94 -15.72
N ALA A 100 3.49 13.62 -16.97
CA ALA A 100 2.97 14.32 -18.15
C ALA A 100 1.45 14.13 -18.32
N TYR A 101 0.88 13.08 -17.72
CA TYR A 101 -0.55 12.76 -17.72
C TYR A 101 -1.28 13.27 -16.46
N GLY A 102 -0.60 14.06 -15.61
CA GLY A 102 -1.19 14.66 -14.42
C GLY A 102 -1.15 13.77 -13.17
N VAL A 103 -0.38 12.68 -13.18
CA VAL A 103 -0.06 11.93 -11.96
C VAL A 103 0.81 12.82 -11.06
N VAL A 104 0.46 12.93 -9.78
CA VAL A 104 1.19 13.77 -8.81
C VAL A 104 1.95 12.97 -7.76
N GLY A 105 1.57 11.71 -7.59
CA GLY A 105 2.27 10.69 -6.82
C GLY A 105 1.74 9.30 -7.20
N TYR A 106 2.49 8.26 -6.86
CA TYR A 106 2.06 6.87 -6.99
C TYR A 106 2.86 5.98 -6.03
N ALA A 107 2.29 4.83 -5.69
CA ALA A 107 2.95 3.80 -4.88
C ALA A 107 3.49 2.65 -5.74
N MET A 108 4.67 2.10 -5.36
CA MET A 108 5.22 0.88 -5.96
C MET A 108 5.44 -0.18 -4.89
N GLY A 109 4.85 -1.36 -5.05
CA GLY A 109 5.01 -2.47 -4.13
C GLY A 109 4.80 -3.81 -4.84
N GLY A 110 4.50 -4.87 -4.07
CA GLY A 110 4.10 -6.16 -4.63
C GLY A 110 5.23 -7.19 -4.74
N TYR A 111 4.92 -8.33 -5.36
CA TYR A 111 5.79 -9.53 -5.39
C TYR A 111 7.06 -9.36 -6.23
N ALA A 112 7.05 -8.47 -7.21
CA ALA A 112 8.19 -8.23 -8.10
C ALA A 112 9.32 -7.46 -7.39
N VAL A 113 9.03 -6.78 -6.28
CA VAL A 113 10.02 -6.05 -5.50
C VAL A 113 10.92 -7.04 -4.73
N PRO A 114 12.25 -6.97 -4.88
CA PRO A 114 13.18 -7.80 -4.11
C PRO A 114 13.00 -7.61 -2.60
N GLY A 115 12.91 -8.71 -1.86
CA GLY A 115 12.64 -8.73 -0.42
C GLY A 115 11.15 -8.73 -0.04
N ASN A 116 10.24 -8.57 -1.03
CA ASN A 116 8.80 -8.65 -0.84
C ASN A 116 8.20 -9.98 -1.35
N GLU A 117 8.97 -11.06 -1.51
CA GLU A 117 8.50 -12.30 -2.15
C GLU A 117 7.49 -13.06 -1.31
N THR A 118 7.59 -12.97 0.02
CA THR A 118 6.71 -13.68 0.97
C THR A 118 5.71 -12.75 1.66
N ALA A 119 6.13 -11.54 2.03
CA ALA A 119 5.29 -10.48 2.57
C ALA A 119 5.69 -9.13 1.99
N ASN A 120 4.76 -8.18 1.88
CA ASN A 120 5.06 -6.83 1.38
C ASN A 120 5.75 -6.01 2.48
N LYS A 121 7.07 -6.14 2.61
CA LYS A 121 7.84 -5.51 3.71
C LYS A 121 8.10 -4.03 3.47
N SER A 122 8.28 -3.66 2.21
CA SER A 122 8.53 -2.28 1.80
C SER A 122 7.60 -1.87 0.66
N CYS A 123 7.42 -0.57 0.50
CA CYS A 123 6.70 0.02 -0.62
C CYS A 123 7.28 1.40 -0.90
N ALA A 124 7.51 1.74 -2.16
CA ALA A 124 7.93 3.08 -2.51
C ALA A 124 6.72 4.02 -2.63
N VAL A 125 6.87 5.23 -2.10
CA VAL A 125 5.97 6.36 -2.32
C VAL A 125 6.71 7.36 -3.19
N VAL A 126 6.29 7.50 -4.44
CA VAL A 126 6.93 8.38 -5.43
C VAL A 126 6.13 9.66 -5.54
N MET A 127 6.79 10.80 -5.36
CA MET A 127 6.20 12.12 -5.55
C MET A 127 6.73 12.75 -6.84
N ALA A 128 5.86 13.38 -7.63
CA ALA A 128 6.25 13.93 -8.92
C ALA A 128 7.29 15.06 -8.82
N THR A 129 7.19 15.91 -7.78
CA THR A 129 8.06 17.09 -7.60
C THR A 129 8.26 17.39 -6.12
N HIS A 130 9.26 18.23 -5.81
CA HIS A 130 9.48 18.77 -4.47
C HIS A 130 8.26 19.50 -3.91
N ALA A 131 7.55 20.26 -4.74
CA ALA A 131 6.36 20.99 -4.32
C ALA A 131 5.26 20.04 -3.80
N GLN A 132 5.11 18.86 -4.43
CA GLN A 132 4.12 17.88 -4.01
C GLN A 132 4.46 17.23 -2.66
N MET A 133 5.71 17.25 -2.18
CA MET A 133 6.01 16.79 -0.81
C MET A 133 5.34 17.61 0.27
N HIS A 134 5.06 18.89 -0.01
CA HIS A 134 4.34 19.74 0.93
C HIS A 134 2.84 19.44 0.95
N THR A 135 2.35 18.64 0.00
CA THR A 135 0.98 18.13 -0.02
C THR A 135 0.90 16.82 0.77
N THR A 136 0.68 16.95 2.08
CA THR A 136 0.50 15.81 2.99
C THR A 136 -0.61 14.88 2.53
N SER A 137 -1.64 15.41 1.86
CA SER A 137 -2.77 14.64 1.30
C SER A 137 -2.37 13.58 0.30
N THR A 138 -1.46 13.91 -0.63
CA THR A 138 -1.05 13.00 -1.70
C THR A 138 -0.16 11.91 -1.13
N MET A 139 0.80 12.29 -0.29
CA MET A 139 1.67 11.33 0.39
C MET A 139 0.90 10.37 1.29
N PHE A 140 -0.13 10.88 1.99
CA PHE A 140 -1.05 10.05 2.76
C PHE A 140 -1.81 9.05 1.87
N HIS A 141 -2.29 9.49 0.70
CA HIS A 141 -2.97 8.63 -0.27
C HIS A 141 -2.07 7.50 -0.77
N GLU A 142 -0.83 7.82 -1.16
CA GLU A 142 0.13 6.79 -1.60
C GLU A 142 0.52 5.83 -0.48
N ALA A 143 0.57 6.30 0.77
CA ALA A 143 0.77 5.43 1.91
C ALA A 143 -0.42 4.48 2.14
N VAL A 144 -1.65 4.92 1.86
CA VAL A 144 -2.83 4.05 1.87
C VAL A 144 -2.70 2.95 0.81
N HIS A 145 -2.20 3.26 -0.39
CA HIS A 145 -1.92 2.24 -1.41
C HIS A 145 -0.91 1.19 -0.92
N CYS A 146 0.21 1.63 -0.36
CA CYS A 146 1.23 0.73 0.23
C CYS A 146 0.64 -0.20 1.29
N LYS A 147 -0.21 0.36 2.15
CA LYS A 147 -0.91 -0.38 3.20
C LYS A 147 -1.88 -1.41 2.60
N ASN A 148 -2.72 -0.98 1.65
CA ASN A 148 -3.71 -1.83 0.99
C ASN A 148 -3.06 -3.02 0.27
N PHE A 149 -1.95 -2.81 -0.42
CA PHE A 149 -1.17 -3.91 -1.03
C PHE A 149 -0.76 -4.96 0.00
N THR A 150 -0.37 -4.52 1.18
CA THR A 150 0.07 -5.41 2.27
C THR A 150 -1.08 -6.19 2.86
N GLU A 151 -2.20 -5.52 3.17
CA GLU A 151 -3.39 -6.15 3.77
C GLU A 151 -4.08 -7.13 2.81
N LEU A 152 -4.31 -6.74 1.55
CA LEU A 152 -4.95 -7.62 0.56
C LEU A 152 -4.07 -8.83 0.23
N ARG A 153 -2.75 -8.69 0.35
CA ARG A 153 -1.84 -9.81 0.17
C ARG A 153 -1.92 -10.80 1.33
N ALA A 154 -2.03 -10.30 2.55
CA ALA A 154 -2.24 -11.14 3.73
C ALA A 154 -3.61 -11.85 3.68
N ASP A 155 -4.62 -11.21 3.08
CA ASP A 155 -5.96 -11.78 2.86
C ASP A 155 -6.22 -12.12 1.39
N ARG A 156 -5.67 -13.27 0.95
CA ARG A 156 -5.80 -13.71 -0.44
C ARG A 156 -7.26 -13.87 -0.88
N LYS A 157 -8.19 -14.20 0.04
CA LYS A 157 -9.61 -14.33 -0.29
C LYS A 157 -10.21 -12.98 -0.67
N ALA A 158 -9.85 -11.92 0.03
CA ALA A 158 -10.26 -10.57 -0.33
C ALA A 158 -9.63 -10.13 -1.66
N TRP A 159 -8.36 -10.43 -1.90
CA TRP A 159 -7.73 -10.17 -3.21
C TRP A 159 -8.48 -10.84 -4.36
N ASP A 160 -8.74 -12.15 -4.24
CA ASP A 160 -9.43 -12.91 -5.29
C ASP A 160 -10.90 -12.44 -5.45
N LEU A 161 -11.55 -12.04 -4.35
CA LEU A 161 -12.87 -11.44 -4.38
C LEU A 161 -12.86 -10.10 -5.13
N ALA A 162 -11.88 -9.23 -4.87
CA ALA A 162 -11.70 -7.98 -5.60
C ALA A 162 -11.54 -8.24 -7.10
N ALA A 163 -10.61 -9.12 -7.49
CA ALA A 163 -10.38 -9.48 -8.89
C ALA A 163 -11.64 -10.05 -9.57
N SER A 164 -12.46 -10.84 -8.85
CA SER A 164 -13.71 -11.40 -9.37
C SER A 164 -14.80 -10.36 -9.67
N MET A 165 -14.66 -9.13 -9.14
CA MET A 165 -15.58 -8.03 -9.46
C MET A 165 -15.35 -7.46 -10.85
N ASN A 166 -14.20 -7.74 -11.49
CA ASN A 166 -13.96 -7.31 -12.86
C ASN A 166 -15.07 -7.81 -13.79
N ARG A 167 -15.39 -6.98 -14.78
CA ARG A 167 -16.33 -7.31 -15.85
C ARG A 167 -15.58 -7.11 -17.15
N PRO A 168 -15.01 -8.17 -17.76
CA PRO A 168 -14.25 -8.05 -19.01
C PRO A 168 -15.03 -7.37 -20.15
N ALA A 169 -16.37 -7.41 -20.11
CA ALA A 169 -17.24 -6.65 -21.02
C ALA A 169 -17.04 -5.11 -20.97
N LEU A 170 -16.40 -4.59 -19.92
CA LEU A 170 -16.02 -3.17 -19.80
C LEU A 170 -14.67 -2.86 -20.48
N GLY A 171 -14.00 -3.85 -21.07
CA GLY A 171 -12.79 -3.67 -21.86
C GLY A 171 -11.48 -3.60 -21.08
N MET A 172 -11.52 -3.85 -19.77
CA MET A 172 -10.34 -3.87 -18.89
C MET A 172 -9.83 -5.30 -18.70
N THR A 173 -8.51 -5.49 -18.74
CA THR A 173 -7.86 -6.70 -18.22
C THR A 173 -7.98 -6.74 -16.69
N ASN A 174 -7.71 -7.88 -16.07
CA ASN A 174 -7.71 -7.98 -14.61
C ASN A 174 -6.69 -7.04 -13.96
N ASN A 175 -5.51 -6.89 -14.57
CA ASN A 175 -4.45 -6.02 -14.03
C ASN A 175 -4.87 -4.54 -14.10
N GLN A 176 -5.44 -4.11 -15.23
CA GLN A 176 -5.98 -2.76 -15.38
C GLN A 176 -7.12 -2.49 -14.40
N PHE A 177 -8.03 -3.47 -14.24
CA PHE A 177 -9.09 -3.38 -13.25
C PHE A 177 -8.53 -3.24 -11.84
N MET A 178 -7.58 -4.09 -11.45
CA MET A 178 -7.00 -4.05 -10.10
C MET A 178 -6.25 -2.75 -9.85
N SER A 179 -5.49 -2.24 -10.83
CA SER A 179 -4.81 -0.95 -10.76
C SER A 179 -5.80 0.19 -10.46
N LEU A 180 -6.91 0.30 -11.22
CA LEU A 180 -7.93 1.32 -10.98
C LEU A 180 -8.76 1.06 -9.71
N PHE A 181 -8.99 -0.21 -9.36
CA PHE A 181 -9.71 -0.58 -8.15
C PHE A 181 -8.95 -0.15 -6.89
N HIS A 182 -7.61 -0.19 -6.92
CA HIS A 182 -6.79 0.29 -5.82
C HIS A 182 -7.02 1.78 -5.52
N GLU A 183 -7.24 2.62 -6.54
CA GLU A 183 -7.59 4.05 -6.38
C GLU A 183 -8.91 4.24 -5.63
N VAL A 184 -9.92 3.46 -6.01
CA VAL A 184 -11.23 3.44 -5.35
C VAL A 184 -11.10 2.97 -3.91
N LEU A 185 -10.35 1.89 -3.67
CA LEU A 185 -10.13 1.34 -2.33
C LEU A 185 -9.41 2.34 -1.43
N ALA A 186 -8.40 3.03 -1.94
CA ALA A 186 -7.69 4.07 -1.22
C ALA A 186 -8.62 5.21 -0.80
N ALA A 187 -9.56 5.62 -1.66
CA ALA A 187 -10.56 6.63 -1.33
C ALA A 187 -11.42 6.25 -0.11
N TYR A 188 -11.93 5.01 -0.07
CA TYR A 188 -12.73 4.52 1.07
C TYR A 188 -11.94 4.48 2.37
N VAL A 189 -10.73 3.92 2.33
CA VAL A 189 -9.85 3.81 3.49
C VAL A 189 -9.45 5.20 4.00
N GLN A 190 -9.20 6.15 3.10
CA GLN A 190 -8.84 7.53 3.44
C GLN A 190 -9.96 8.28 4.17
N VAL A 191 -11.21 8.13 3.74
CA VAL A 191 -12.36 8.71 4.49
C VAL A 191 -12.57 8.00 5.82
N ALA A 192 -12.31 6.69 5.90
CA ALA A 192 -12.39 5.94 7.16
C ALA A 192 -11.37 6.44 8.19
N TYR A 193 -10.12 6.72 7.78
CA TYR A 193 -9.11 7.32 8.66
C TYR A 193 -9.57 8.69 9.21
N TRP A 194 -10.12 9.55 8.35
CA TRP A 194 -10.68 10.82 8.81
C TRP A 194 -11.81 10.62 9.82
N SER A 195 -12.74 9.71 9.54
CA SER A 195 -13.96 9.55 10.34
C SER A 195 -13.71 8.84 11.67
N ASN A 196 -12.74 7.93 11.71
CA ASN A 196 -12.44 7.11 12.90
C ASN A 196 -11.34 7.74 13.77
N GLN A 197 -10.37 8.42 13.16
CA GLN A 197 -9.14 8.90 13.81
C GLN A 197 -8.93 10.41 13.66
N GLU A 198 -9.87 11.14 13.06
CA GLU A 198 -9.82 12.59 12.83
C GLU A 198 -8.62 13.07 12.01
N ILE A 199 -7.98 12.17 11.25
CA ILE A 199 -6.85 12.50 10.38
C ILE A 199 -7.36 13.20 9.12
N LYS A 200 -7.06 14.50 8.98
CA LYS A 200 -7.64 15.35 7.93
C LYS A 200 -6.85 15.37 6.62
N ASP A 201 -5.58 14.97 6.64
CA ASP A 201 -4.65 15.17 5.51
C ASP A 201 -5.19 14.58 4.21
N GLY A 202 -5.84 13.42 4.23
CA GLY A 202 -6.40 12.82 3.02
C GLY A 202 -7.76 13.38 2.57
N LEU A 203 -8.57 14.00 3.44
CA LEU A 203 -9.98 14.25 3.13
C LEU A 203 -10.18 15.23 1.96
N GLY A 204 -9.33 16.25 1.85
CA GLY A 204 -9.43 17.27 0.81
C GLY A 204 -9.34 16.70 -0.60
N MET A 205 -8.49 15.69 -0.81
CA MET A 205 -8.38 15.01 -2.10
C MET A 205 -9.67 14.29 -2.48
N VAL A 206 -10.30 13.58 -1.52
CA VAL A 206 -11.55 12.87 -1.76
C VAL A 206 -12.70 13.84 -2.01
N VAL A 207 -12.77 14.96 -1.28
CA VAL A 207 -13.79 16.00 -1.49
C VAL A 207 -13.68 16.65 -2.87
N ASN A 208 -12.45 16.87 -3.34
CA ASN A 208 -12.20 17.41 -4.67
C ASN A 208 -12.56 16.40 -5.78
N ALA A 209 -12.24 15.11 -5.58
CA ALA A 209 -12.60 14.05 -6.52
C ALA A 209 -14.10 13.78 -6.56
N ALA A 210 -14.83 13.99 -5.46
CA ALA A 210 -16.27 13.77 -5.37
C ALA A 210 -17.13 14.77 -6.17
N GLN A 211 -16.51 15.77 -6.81
CA GLN A 211 -17.21 16.74 -7.66
C GLN A 211 -17.64 16.08 -8.99
N PRO A 212 -18.82 16.43 -9.54
CA PRO A 212 -19.26 15.94 -10.85
C PRO A 212 -18.23 16.19 -11.95
N ASP A 213 -18.18 15.29 -12.94
CA ASP A 213 -17.35 15.40 -14.15
C ASP A 213 -15.83 15.51 -13.87
N LYS A 214 -15.37 15.05 -12.71
CA LYS A 214 -13.94 14.97 -12.33
C LYS A 214 -13.31 13.60 -12.53
N ASN A 215 -13.93 12.73 -13.33
CA ASN A 215 -13.30 11.46 -13.73
C ASN A 215 -12.29 11.73 -14.85
N THR A 216 -11.04 11.98 -14.46
CA THR A 216 -9.87 12.07 -15.34
C THR A 216 -9.05 10.78 -15.28
N ALA A 217 -8.01 10.66 -16.12
CA ALA A 217 -7.13 9.48 -16.16
C ALA A 217 -6.44 9.15 -14.81
N THR A 218 -6.43 10.09 -13.86
CA THR A 218 -5.71 10.02 -12.58
C THR A 218 -6.63 10.27 -11.38
N SER A 219 -7.94 10.16 -11.57
CA SER A 219 -8.94 10.39 -10.54
C SER A 219 -9.32 9.10 -9.81
N ILE A 220 -9.80 9.22 -8.58
CA ILE A 220 -10.27 8.11 -7.73
C ILE A 220 -11.76 7.77 -7.95
N GLY A 221 -12.42 8.41 -8.93
CA GLY A 221 -13.83 8.22 -9.26
C GLY A 221 -14.78 9.07 -8.42
N PHE A 222 -15.59 9.93 -9.04
CA PHE A 222 -16.43 10.86 -8.31
C PHE A 222 -17.58 10.19 -7.56
N ARG A 223 -18.21 9.15 -8.14
CA ARG A 223 -19.35 8.47 -7.49
C ARG A 223 -18.85 7.69 -6.29
N THR A 224 -17.72 7.05 -6.44
CA THR A 224 -16.97 6.32 -5.42
C THR A 224 -16.58 7.24 -4.27
N ALA A 225 -15.88 8.34 -4.57
CA ALA A 225 -15.48 9.33 -3.56
C ALA A 225 -16.69 9.89 -2.80
N ARG A 226 -17.77 10.23 -3.51
CA ARG A 226 -19.03 10.70 -2.90
C ARG A 226 -19.69 9.62 -2.02
N ASN A 227 -19.65 8.37 -2.45
CA ASN A 227 -20.20 7.25 -1.68
C ASN A 227 -19.37 6.99 -0.42
N ALA A 228 -18.04 6.97 -0.53
CA ALA A 228 -17.13 6.89 0.62
C ALA A 228 -17.41 7.99 1.64
N LEU A 229 -17.54 9.25 1.21
CA LEU A 229 -17.93 10.38 2.07
C LEU A 229 -19.30 10.19 2.72
N LYS A 230 -20.26 9.55 2.05
CA LYS A 230 -21.60 9.31 2.61
C LYS A 230 -21.61 8.18 3.64
N VAL A 231 -20.94 7.06 3.35
CA VAL A 231 -20.97 5.84 4.17
C VAL A 231 -20.02 5.99 5.36
N CYS A 232 -18.81 6.51 5.12
CA CYS A 232 -17.77 6.53 6.12
C CYS A 232 -17.85 7.72 7.08
N ARG A 233 -18.62 8.80 6.79
CA ARG A 233 -18.73 9.99 7.66
C ARG A 233 -19.19 9.74 9.09
N VAL A 234 -19.74 8.56 9.38
CA VAL A 234 -20.11 8.16 10.73
C VAL A 234 -18.89 7.49 11.33
N LYS A 235 -18.49 7.89 12.54
CA LYS A 235 -17.41 7.23 13.28
C LYS A 235 -17.65 5.72 13.32
N ASP A 236 -16.63 4.96 12.97
CA ASP A 236 -16.64 3.49 12.84
C ASP A 236 -17.59 2.95 11.75
N GLY A 237 -18.10 3.83 10.88
CA GLY A 237 -18.99 3.48 9.76
C GLY A 237 -18.27 2.83 8.58
N CYS A 238 -16.94 2.93 8.53
CA CYS A 238 -16.08 2.21 7.59
C CYS A 238 -14.85 1.65 8.29
N SER A 239 -14.42 0.48 7.83
CA SER A 239 -13.15 -0.11 8.25
C SER A 239 -11.98 0.60 7.57
N THR A 240 -10.88 0.76 8.30
CA THR A 240 -9.58 1.13 7.72
C THR A 240 -8.85 -0.09 7.13
N TYR A 241 -9.34 -1.31 7.37
CA TYR A 241 -8.77 -2.55 6.85
C TYR A 241 -9.30 -2.83 5.43
N ALA A 242 -8.42 -2.90 4.44
CA ALA A 242 -8.77 -3.03 3.02
C ALA A 242 -9.68 -4.23 2.71
N PRO A 243 -9.41 -5.45 3.23
CA PRO A 243 -10.29 -6.60 3.01
C PRO A 243 -11.76 -6.39 3.41
N ASP A 244 -12.03 -5.65 4.48
CA ASP A 244 -13.42 -5.36 4.90
C ASP A 244 -14.12 -4.46 3.88
N VAL A 245 -13.40 -3.47 3.34
CA VAL A 245 -13.92 -2.58 2.29
C VAL A 245 -14.20 -3.36 1.01
N VAL A 246 -13.33 -4.31 0.64
CA VAL A 246 -13.58 -5.22 -0.49
C VAL A 246 -14.86 -6.03 -0.28
N GLN A 247 -15.05 -6.62 0.91
CA GLN A 247 -16.26 -7.38 1.23
C GLN A 247 -17.52 -6.51 1.18
N MET A 248 -17.44 -5.27 1.66
CA MET A 248 -18.54 -4.31 1.57
C MET A 248 -18.87 -3.98 0.11
N LEU A 249 -17.87 -3.67 -0.71
CA LEU A 249 -18.07 -3.39 -2.15
C LEU A 249 -18.63 -4.60 -2.88
N ALA A 250 -18.20 -5.82 -2.53
CA ALA A 250 -18.71 -7.04 -3.15
C ALA A 250 -20.15 -7.39 -2.72
N SER A 251 -20.54 -7.08 -1.48
CA SER A 251 -21.87 -7.40 -0.96
C SER A 251 -22.93 -6.33 -1.25
N ASN A 252 -22.51 -5.07 -1.45
CA ASN A 252 -23.41 -3.95 -1.73
C ASN A 252 -23.53 -3.70 -3.24
N SER A 253 -24.61 -4.18 -3.86
CA SER A 253 -24.82 -4.06 -5.32
C SER A 253 -24.84 -2.62 -5.82
N TYR A 254 -25.36 -1.67 -5.05
CA TYR A 254 -25.36 -0.26 -5.40
C TYR A 254 -23.95 0.33 -5.38
N ALA A 255 -23.20 0.13 -4.30
CA ALA A 255 -21.82 0.61 -4.20
C ALA A 255 -20.93 0.03 -5.28
N ARG A 256 -21.04 -1.29 -5.53
CA ARG A 256 -20.36 -1.97 -6.64
C ARG A 256 -20.71 -1.35 -7.97
N GLY A 257 -21.99 -1.12 -8.24
CA GLY A 257 -22.44 -0.52 -9.51
C GLY A 257 -21.85 0.87 -9.74
N GLN A 258 -21.82 1.72 -8.71
CA GLN A 258 -21.21 3.05 -8.80
C GLN A 258 -19.70 2.97 -9.06
N MET A 259 -19.00 2.09 -8.35
CA MET A 259 -17.57 1.84 -8.57
C MET A 259 -17.31 1.38 -10.00
N MET A 260 -18.04 0.40 -10.52
CA MET A 260 -17.82 -0.11 -11.88
C MET A 260 -18.04 0.97 -12.96
N LEU A 261 -18.98 1.90 -12.75
CA LEU A 261 -19.18 3.05 -13.65
C LEU A 261 -17.98 3.99 -13.61
N ASP A 262 -17.46 4.32 -12.42
CA ASP A 262 -16.26 5.14 -12.32
C ASP A 262 -15.06 4.46 -12.97
N LEU A 263 -14.79 3.19 -12.67
CA LEU A 263 -13.66 2.46 -13.25
C LEU A 263 -13.71 2.46 -14.79
N LYS A 264 -14.90 2.32 -15.37
CA LYS A 264 -15.09 2.45 -16.82
C LYS A 264 -14.73 3.85 -17.33
N GLU A 265 -15.25 4.90 -16.69
CA GLU A 265 -15.01 6.29 -17.10
C GLU A 265 -13.53 6.68 -16.96
N LEU A 266 -12.88 6.26 -15.86
CA LEU A 266 -11.46 6.46 -15.62
C LEU A 266 -10.62 5.75 -16.69
N PHE A 267 -10.96 4.50 -17.02
CA PHE A 267 -10.28 3.74 -18.07
C PHE A 267 -10.45 4.37 -19.45
N ASP A 268 -11.65 4.82 -19.80
CA ASP A 268 -11.92 5.52 -21.06
C ASP A 268 -11.13 6.84 -21.13
N ALA A 269 -11.03 7.60 -20.03
CA ALA A 269 -10.23 8.83 -19.94
C ALA A 269 -8.71 8.55 -20.07
N ALA A 270 -8.21 7.49 -19.44
CA ALA A 270 -6.82 7.06 -19.58
C ALA A 270 -6.50 6.70 -21.04
N ARG A 271 -7.35 5.90 -21.68
CA ARG A 271 -7.20 5.56 -23.11
C ARG A 271 -7.24 6.78 -24.02
N ALA A 272 -8.15 7.72 -23.78
CA ALA A 272 -8.28 8.94 -24.57
C ALA A 272 -7.07 9.87 -24.43
N SER A 273 -6.43 9.90 -23.25
CA SER A 273 -5.22 10.70 -23.00
C SER A 273 -3.93 10.02 -23.43
N GLY A 274 -3.95 8.73 -23.75
CA GLY A 274 -2.76 7.93 -24.03
C GLY A 274 -2.03 7.44 -22.76
N TYR A 275 -2.60 7.67 -21.57
CA TYR A 275 -2.08 7.15 -20.32
C TYR A 275 -2.29 5.63 -20.26
N VAL A 276 -1.20 4.90 -20.03
CA VAL A 276 -1.22 3.44 -19.90
C VAL A 276 -1.48 3.08 -18.45
N VAL A 277 -2.72 2.69 -18.14
CA VAL A 277 -3.05 2.02 -16.87
C VAL A 277 -2.28 0.71 -16.81
N GLU A 278 -1.71 0.38 -15.64
CA GLU A 278 -0.78 -0.73 -15.49
C GLU A 278 -1.30 -2.03 -16.12
N ASN A 279 -0.47 -2.59 -17.01
CA ASN A 279 -0.69 -3.91 -17.62
C ASN A 279 0.10 -5.02 -16.92
N SER A 280 0.92 -4.69 -15.91
CA SER A 280 1.93 -5.62 -15.37
C SER A 280 1.28 -6.82 -14.67
N ASP A 281 1.75 -8.00 -15.09
CA ASP A 281 1.45 -9.33 -14.53
C ASP A 281 1.88 -9.50 -13.07
#